data_AF-A0A2E1FHG5-F1
#
_entry.id   AF-A0A2E1FHG5-F1
#
_cell.length_a   1.000
_cell.length_b   1.000
_cell.length_c   1.000
_cell.angle_alpha   90.00
_cell.angle_beta   90.00
_cell.angle_gamma   90.00
#
_symmetry.space_group_name_H-M   'P 1'
#
loop_
_entity.id
_entity.type
_entity.pdbx_description
1 polymer ?
#
loop_
_entity_poly.entity_id
_entity_poly.type
_entity_poly.pdbx_seq_one_letter_code
_entity_poly.pdbx_strand_id
1 'polypeptide(L)'
;MRHIDHVPQPKYHLIEDHPNKFHEDYDCVVLDDEDFKDVIIQYDVVQAYEEKDKNGDNIGKFSFNFIICENPNDLDLTTKEFKTILGDILQKLLKEHLDRAEQN
;
A
#
# COMPACT_ATOMS: atom_id res chain seq x y z
N MET A 1 25.45 3.26 18.05
CA MET A 1 24.08 2.70 17.95
C MET A 1 23.40 3.40 16.79
N ARG A 2 22.82 2.65 15.86
CA ARG A 2 22.38 3.15 14.55
C ARG A 2 21.32 4.23 14.74
N HIS A 3 21.55 5.40 14.15
CA HIS A 3 20.51 6.40 13.92
C HIS A 3 19.48 5.76 13.01
N ILE A 4 18.32 5.43 13.58
CA ILE A 4 17.10 5.18 12.83
C ILE A 4 16.54 6.56 12.52
N ASP A 5 16.91 7.09 11.36
CA ASP A 5 16.13 8.13 10.71
C ASP A 5 14.68 7.67 10.69
N HIS A 6 13.86 8.24 11.58
CA HIS A 6 12.42 8.10 11.49
C HIS A 6 11.99 8.84 10.23
N VAL A 7 12.07 8.16 9.09
CA VAL A 7 11.31 8.55 7.91
C VAL A 7 9.86 8.59 8.40
N PRO A 8 9.15 9.74 8.28
CA PRO A 8 7.74 9.78 8.63
C PRO A 8 7.04 8.71 7.80
N GLN A 9 6.62 7.64 8.46
CA GLN A 9 5.92 6.57 7.79
C GLN A 9 4.49 7.07 7.58
N PRO A 10 3.94 6.96 6.37
CA PRO A 10 2.53 7.23 6.17
C PRO A 10 1.73 6.40 7.17
N LYS A 11 0.77 7.03 7.84
CA LYS A 11 -0.04 6.32 8.84
C LYS A 11 -1.14 5.56 8.12
N TYR A 12 -1.17 4.26 8.34
CA TYR A 12 -2.22 3.40 7.82
C TYR A 12 -2.48 2.24 8.77
N HIS A 13 -3.66 1.64 8.67
CA HIS A 13 -4.00 0.39 9.35
C HIS A 13 -4.79 -0.52 8.43
N LEU A 14 -4.71 -1.83 8.68
CA LEU A 14 -5.43 -2.84 7.92
C LEU A 14 -6.72 -3.21 8.65
N ILE A 15 -7.79 -3.43 7.89
CA ILE A 15 -9.05 -3.98 8.38
C ILE A 15 -9.45 -5.19 7.52
N GLU A 16 -9.79 -6.30 8.17
CA GLU A 16 -10.16 -7.56 7.50
C GLU A 16 -11.61 -7.53 7.00
N ASP A 17 -12.48 -6.73 7.64
CA ASP A 17 -13.89 -6.67 7.34
C ASP A 17 -14.38 -5.23 7.15
N HIS A 18 -14.91 -4.94 5.96
CA HIS A 18 -15.53 -3.67 5.63
C HIS A 18 -16.79 -3.93 4.79
N PRO A 19 -17.92 -3.24 5.04
CA PRO A 19 -19.17 -3.47 4.30
C PRO A 19 -19.04 -3.22 2.79
N ASN A 20 -18.13 -2.33 2.39
CA ASN A 20 -17.84 -2.01 0.99
C ASN A 20 -16.58 -2.72 0.46
N LYS A 21 -16.10 -3.79 1.11
CA LYS A 21 -14.98 -4.59 0.60
C LYS A 21 -15.36 -5.21 -0.74
N PHE A 22 -14.45 -5.19 -1.71
CA PHE A 22 -14.71 -5.74 -3.04
C PHE A 22 -14.45 -7.26 -3.07
N HIS A 23 -13.41 -7.71 -2.39
CA HIS A 23 -13.11 -9.12 -2.14
C HIS A 23 -13.09 -9.43 -0.65
N GLU A 24 -13.58 -10.61 -0.27
CA GLU A 24 -13.61 -11.04 1.13
C GLU A 24 -12.26 -11.59 1.63
N ASP A 25 -11.42 -12.06 0.71
CA ASP A 25 -10.09 -12.63 1.00
C ASP A 25 -8.98 -11.57 1.16
N TYR A 26 -9.26 -10.29 0.89
CA TYR A 26 -8.24 -9.23 0.91
C TYR A 26 -8.57 -8.16 1.96
N ASP A 27 -7.55 -7.79 2.73
CA ASP A 27 -7.63 -6.71 3.69
C ASP A 27 -7.83 -5.35 3.01
N CYS A 28 -8.60 -4.47 3.66
CA CYS A 28 -8.68 -3.07 3.29
C CYS A 28 -7.61 -2.27 4.04
N VAL A 29 -7.02 -1.30 3.34
CA VAL A 29 -6.08 -0.33 3.89
C VAL A 29 -6.85 0.94 4.21
N VAL A 30 -6.85 1.30 5.48
CA VAL A 30 -7.37 2.58 5.95
C VAL A 30 -6.21 3.53 6.10
N LEU A 31 -6.31 4.67 5.44
CA LEU A 31 -5.33 5.74 5.53
C LEU A 31 -5.68 6.63 6.73
N ASP A 32 -4.72 6.77 7.64
CA ASP A 32 -4.78 7.63 8.82
C ASP A 32 -3.80 8.81 8.67
N ASP A 33 -3.40 9.08 7.43
CA ASP A 33 -2.54 10.20 7.07
C ASP A 33 -3.34 11.52 7.13
N GLU A 34 -2.71 12.64 7.47
CA GLU A 34 -3.44 13.91 7.67
C GLU A 34 -4.13 14.38 6.37
N ASP A 35 -3.51 14.11 5.22
CA ASP A 35 -4.05 14.46 3.90
C ASP A 35 -5.09 13.46 3.37
N PHE A 36 -5.09 12.22 3.86
CA PHE A 36 -5.95 11.12 3.34
C PHE A 36 -6.76 10.43 4.45
N LYS A 37 -7.06 11.17 5.51
CA LYS A 37 -7.69 10.60 6.70
C LYS A 37 -9.04 9.98 6.39
N ASP A 38 -9.31 8.83 6.99
CA ASP A 38 -10.56 8.08 6.89
C ASP A 38 -10.86 7.55 5.47
N VAL A 39 -9.86 7.58 4.58
CA VAL A 39 -9.98 6.96 3.24
C VAL A 39 -9.74 5.47 3.38
N ILE A 40 -10.70 4.69 2.91
CA ILE A 40 -10.64 3.23 2.92
C ILE A 40 -10.52 2.75 1.49
N ILE A 41 -9.46 2.00 1.22
CA ILE A 41 -9.23 1.36 -0.06
C ILE A 41 -9.03 -0.14 0.13
N GLN A 42 -9.28 -0.90 -0.91
CA GLN A 42 -8.82 -2.28 -1.00
C GLN A 42 -7.79 -2.37 -2.12
N TYR A 43 -6.75 -3.16 -1.91
CA TYR A 43 -5.71 -3.41 -2.92
C TYR A 43 -5.66 -4.88 -3.30
N ASP A 44 -5.25 -5.12 -4.55
CA ASP A 44 -4.96 -6.44 -5.08
C ASP A 44 -3.64 -6.42 -5.84
N VAL A 45 -2.83 -7.47 -5.67
CA VAL A 45 -1.56 -7.61 -6.38
C VAL A 45 -1.83 -8.26 -7.73
N VAL A 46 -1.81 -7.44 -8.79
CA VAL A 46 -2.14 -7.91 -10.14
C VAL A 46 -0.96 -8.66 -10.74
N GLN A 47 0.25 -8.10 -10.64
CA GLN A 47 1.45 -8.67 -11.26
C GLN A 47 2.71 -8.33 -10.45
N ALA A 48 3.63 -9.29 -10.39
CA ALA A 48 4.98 -9.11 -9.90
C ALA A 48 5.95 -9.38 -11.04
N TYR A 49 6.91 -8.48 -11.28
CA TYR A 49 7.91 -8.64 -12.33
C TYR A 49 9.23 -8.00 -11.93
N GLU A 50 10.33 -8.47 -12.51
CA GLU A 50 11.66 -7.91 -12.29
C GLU A 50 11.99 -6.91 -13.40
N GLU A 51 12.47 -5.74 -13.02
CA GLU A 51 12.96 -4.70 -13.93
C GLU A 51 14.40 -4.36 -13.56
N LYS A 52 15.21 -3.87 -14.50
CA LYS A 52 16.54 -3.35 -14.17
C LYS A 52 16.43 -1.87 -13.83
N ASP A 53 16.95 -1.47 -12.67
CA ASP A 53 17.10 -0.06 -12.34
C ASP A 53 18.14 0.61 -13.26
N LYS A 54 18.28 1.95 -13.17
CA LYS A 54 19.27 2.74 -13.92
C LYS A 54 20.70 2.25 -13.72
N ASN A 55 20.98 1.58 -12.60
CA ASN A 55 22.28 0.99 -12.30
C ASN A 55 22.49 -0.43 -12.86
N GLY A 56 21.45 -1.03 -13.45
CA GLY A 56 21.49 -2.40 -13.99
C GLY A 56 21.16 -3.50 -12.97
N ASP A 57 20.87 -3.13 -11.72
CA ASP A 57 20.42 -4.03 -10.65
C ASP A 57 18.97 -4.47 -10.87
N ASN A 58 18.67 -5.74 -10.59
CA ASN A 58 17.30 -6.25 -10.64
C ASN A 58 16.49 -5.69 -9.46
N ILE A 59 15.42 -4.96 -9.77
CA ILE A 59 14.44 -4.45 -8.83
C ILE A 59 13.11 -5.17 -9.05
N GLY A 60 12.53 -5.71 -7.97
CA GLY A 60 11.17 -6.23 -8.00
C GLY A 60 10.17 -5.08 -8.14
N LYS A 61 9.39 -5.08 -9.21
CA LYS A 61 8.26 -4.19 -9.43
C LYS A 61 6.96 -4.97 -9.24
N PHE A 62 6.01 -4.32 -8.60
CA PHE A 62 4.69 -4.88 -8.37
C PHE A 62 3.66 -3.91 -8.93
N SER A 63 2.73 -4.45 -9.71
CA SER A 63 1.53 -3.75 -10.16
C SER A 63 0.39 -4.10 -9.22
N PHE A 64 -0.10 -3.08 -8.54
CA PHE A 64 -1.25 -3.17 -7.65
C PHE A 64 -2.47 -2.54 -8.34
N ASN A 65 -3.62 -3.17 -8.20
CA ASN A 65 -4.89 -2.54 -8.45
C ASN A 65 -5.44 -2.07 -7.11
N PHE A 66 -6.15 -0.95 -7.09
CA PHE A 66 -6.80 -0.48 -5.88
C PHE A 66 -8.21 0.01 -6.21
N ILE A 67 -9.11 -0.18 -5.26
CA ILE A 67 -10.50 0.25 -5.33
C ILE A 67 -10.79 1.09 -4.09
N ILE A 68 -11.46 2.20 -4.29
CA ILE A 68 -11.89 3.09 -3.20
C ILE A 68 -13.17 2.51 -2.62
N CYS A 69 -13.10 2.00 -1.39
CA CYS A 69 -14.24 1.45 -0.67
C CYS A 69 -15.03 2.57 0.03
N GLU A 70 -14.32 3.56 0.59
CA GLU A 70 -14.91 4.70 1.26
C GLU A 70 -14.01 5.94 1.13
N ASN A 71 -14.65 7.08 0.83
CA ASN A 71 -14.00 8.38 0.74
C ASN A 71 -14.94 9.43 1.36
N PRO A 72 -14.98 9.54 2.70
CA PRO A 72 -15.94 10.40 3.38
C PRO A 72 -15.63 11.89 3.16
N ASN A 73 -14.38 12.21 2.80
CA ASN A 73 -13.88 13.56 2.61
C ASN A 73 -13.91 14.03 1.13
N ASP A 74 -14.45 13.21 0.21
CA ASP A 74 -14.49 13.48 -1.24
C ASP A 74 -13.13 13.94 -1.81
N LEU A 75 -12.05 13.34 -1.30
CA LEU A 75 -10.68 13.69 -1.68
C LEU A 75 -10.37 13.21 -3.11
N ASP A 76 -9.45 13.89 -3.79
CA ASP A 76 -8.95 13.44 -5.10
C ASP A 76 -7.91 12.34 -4.94
N LEU A 77 -8.40 11.10 -4.95
CA LEU A 77 -7.60 9.87 -4.87
C LEU A 77 -7.05 9.44 -6.24
N THR A 78 -7.10 10.32 -7.24
CA THR A 78 -6.56 10.07 -8.59
C THR A 78 -5.22 10.78 -8.80
N THR A 79 -4.86 11.68 -7.89
CA THR A 79 -3.60 12.42 -7.89
C THR A 79 -2.39 11.48 -7.90
N LYS A 80 -1.32 11.95 -8.54
CA LYS A 80 -0.04 11.22 -8.59
C LYS A 80 0.58 11.06 -7.20
N GLU A 81 0.38 12.03 -6.33
CA GLU A 81 0.89 12.02 -4.96
C GLU A 81 0.24 10.90 -4.15
N PHE A 82 -1.10 10.81 -4.17
CA PHE A 82 -1.83 9.71 -3.55
C PHE A 82 -1.33 8.34 -4.04
N LYS A 83 -1.24 8.15 -5.37
CA LYS A 83 -0.74 6.90 -5.96
C LYS A 83 0.70 6.57 -5.55
N THR A 84 1.53 7.59 -5.33
CA THR A 84 2.92 7.41 -4.90
C THR A 84 2.98 6.96 -3.44
N ILE A 85 2.22 7.63 -2.56
CA ILE A 85 2.13 7.28 -1.13
C ILE A 85 1.54 5.88 -0.97
N LEU A 86 0.43 5.60 -1.66
CA LEU A 86 -0.19 4.30 -1.67
C LEU A 86 0.76 3.22 -2.17
N GLY A 87 1.46 3.46 -3.28
CA GLY A 87 2.43 2.51 -3.81
C GLY A 87 3.55 2.17 -2.81
N ASP A 88 4.04 3.15 -2.05
CA ASP A 88 5.05 2.94 -1.00
C ASP A 88 4.49 2.09 0.16
N ILE A 89 3.25 2.36 0.60
CA ILE A 89 2.53 1.58 1.62
C ILE A 89 2.36 0.13 1.16
N LEU A 90 1.81 -0.10 -0.03
CA LEU A 90 1.53 -1.44 -0.55
C LEU A 90 2.82 -2.24 -0.78
N GLN A 91 3.88 -1.59 -1.24
CA GLN A 91 5.17 -2.23 -1.40
C GLN A 91 5.75 -2.68 -0.05
N LYS A 92 5.62 -1.86 1.00
CA LYS A 92 6.02 -2.23 2.37
C LYS A 92 5.20 -3.40 2.89
N LEU A 93 3.87 -3.33 2.78
CA LEU A 93 2.95 -4.39 3.19
C LEU A 93 3.28 -5.72 2.52
N LEU A 94 3.49 -5.71 1.20
CA LEU A 94 3.85 -6.91 0.45
C LEU A 94 5.20 -7.47 0.91
N LYS A 95 6.20 -6.59 1.11
CA LYS A 95 7.52 -7.02 1.59
C LYS A 95 7.44 -7.64 2.99
N GLU A 96 6.64 -7.08 3.89
CA GLU A 96 6.39 -7.65 5.23
C GLU A 96 5.61 -8.97 5.17
N HIS A 97 4.72 -9.13 4.19
CA HIS A 97 4.00 -10.39 3.98
C HIS A 97 4.94 -11.49 3.45
N LEU A 98 5.79 -11.15 2.47
CA LEU A 98 6.79 -12.07 1.93
C LEU A 98 7.82 -12.50 2.99
N ASP A 99 8.33 -11.56 3.79
CA ASP A 99 9.28 -11.86 4.88
C ASP A 99 8.66 -12.81 5.92
N ARG A 100 7.36 -12.62 6.24
CA ARG A 100 6.61 -13.52 7.13
C ARG A 100 6.36 -14.90 6.50
N ALA A 101 6.13 -14.95 5.19
CA ALA A 101 5.90 -16.19 4.45
C ALA A 101 7.18 -17.03 4.29
N GLU A 102 8.35 -16.40 4.13
CA GLU A 102 9.63 -17.11 4.04
C GLU A 102 10.11 -17.69 5.38
N GLN A 103 9.56 -17.22 6.51
CA GLN A 103 9.92 -17.68 7.85
C GLN A 103 8.97 -18.77 8.44
N ASN A 104 7.98 -19.24 7.67
CA ASN A 104 7.13 -20.40 8.03
C ASN A 104 7.40 -21.59 7.11
#